data_AF-A0A2V5ZDR8-F1
#
_entry.id   AF-A0A2V5ZDR8-F1
#
_cell.length_a   1.000
_cell.length_b   1.000
_cell.length_c   1.000
_cell.angle_alpha   90.00
_cell.angle_beta   90.00
_cell.angle_gamma   90.00
#
_symmetry.space_group_name_H-M   'P 1'
#
loop_
_entity.id
_entity.type
_entity.pdbx_description
1 polymer ?
#
loop_
_entity_poly.entity_id
_entity_poly.type
_entity_poly.pdbx_seq_one_letter_code
_entity_poly.pdbx_strand_id
1 'polypeptide(L)'
;MTKTTNIEHRMRILMISAEGPPLQRAGALVDVMDALPSALRARGHEVSVVLPLYREIKENRAFKKKNTGITVDVQVGEKVYTARYLDGRSASGVQLFLIRCDEFFDRPGIYGERGKPYEDNAARFIFFCKAALELARRLTPQLQILHAHDWAAALVPVFVHAQGLPFKTVLTIHRVADQGSFWGLDLALTNLPERFFTL
;
A
#
# COMPACT_ATOMS: atom_id res chain seq x y z
N MET A 1 -8.27 37.19 2.70
CA MET A 1 -9.22 36.39 3.48
C MET A 1 -8.50 35.15 4.02
N THR A 2 -8.00 35.25 5.24
CA THR A 2 -7.26 34.21 5.96
C THR A 2 -8.24 33.26 6.62
N LYS A 3 -8.44 32.06 6.04
CA LYS A 3 -8.96 30.92 6.81
C LYS A 3 -7.77 30.15 7.37
N THR A 4 -7.29 30.60 8.52
CA THR A 4 -6.44 29.77 9.38
C THR A 4 -7.33 28.64 9.89
N THR A 5 -7.32 27.49 9.22
CA THR A 5 -7.84 26.26 9.84
C THR A 5 -6.86 25.90 10.95
N ASN A 6 -7.17 26.34 12.17
CA ASN A 6 -6.55 25.81 13.38
C ASN A 6 -6.86 24.31 13.42
N ILE A 7 -5.91 23.48 13.01
CA ILE A 7 -5.99 22.05 13.24
C ILE A 7 -5.56 21.84 14.69
N GLU A 8 -6.48 21.44 15.55
CA GLU A 8 -6.13 21.12 16.94
C GLU A 8 -5.16 19.93 17.02
N HIS A 9 -5.18 19.01 16.05
CA HIS A 9 -4.24 17.88 15.97
C HIS A 9 -3.80 17.51 14.54
N ARG A 10 -2.54 17.79 14.20
CA ARG A 10 -1.90 17.34 12.95
C ARG A 10 -1.70 15.82 12.98
N MET A 11 -2.28 15.12 12.02
CA MET A 11 -2.16 13.66 11.86
C MET A 11 -1.07 13.28 10.85
N ARG A 12 -0.38 12.17 11.11
CA ARG A 12 0.54 11.50 10.18
C ARG A 12 -0.05 10.21 9.64
N ILE A 13 -0.34 10.21 8.35
CA ILE A 13 -1.15 9.19 7.67
C ILE A 13 -0.32 8.56 6.54
N LEU A 14 -0.26 7.23 6.52
CA LEU A 14 0.19 6.47 5.37
C LEU A 14 -1.01 5.79 4.73
N MET A 15 -1.33 6.18 3.51
CA MET A 15 -2.33 5.50 2.69
C MET A 15 -1.68 4.36 1.94
N ILE A 16 -2.25 3.17 2.06
CA ILE A 16 -1.73 1.92 1.51
C ILE A 16 -2.73 1.45 0.47
N SER A 17 -2.33 1.51 -0.80
CA SER A 17 -3.20 1.18 -1.92
C SER A 17 -2.43 0.36 -2.95
N ALA A 18 -3.11 -0.53 -3.65
CA ALA A 18 -2.55 -1.23 -4.81
C ALA A 18 -2.63 -0.40 -6.10
N GLU A 19 -3.45 0.65 -6.12
CA GLU A 19 -3.65 1.56 -7.25
C GLU A 19 -3.53 3.01 -6.82
N GLY A 20 -2.96 3.85 -7.67
CA GLY A 20 -2.77 5.27 -7.39
C GLY A 20 -1.72 5.90 -8.29
N PRO A 21 -1.62 7.24 -8.30
CA PRO A 21 -0.56 7.92 -9.03
C PRO A 21 0.82 7.41 -8.58
N PRO A 22 1.76 7.16 -9.51
CA PRO A 22 1.80 7.65 -10.89
C PRO A 22 1.37 6.62 -11.95
N LEU A 23 0.51 5.64 -11.61
CA LEU A 23 -0.11 4.79 -12.62
C LEU A 23 -0.94 5.66 -13.57
N GLN A 24 -0.79 5.41 -14.87
CA GLN A 24 -1.51 6.09 -15.94
C GLN A 24 -2.81 5.37 -16.31
N ARG A 25 -2.87 4.06 -16.10
CA ARG A 25 -4.12 3.32 -16.30
C ARG A 25 -5.20 3.87 -15.36
N ALA A 26 -6.21 4.48 -15.96
CA ALA A 26 -7.31 5.13 -15.27
C ALA A 26 -8.23 4.10 -14.59
N GLY A 27 -8.60 4.40 -13.35
CA GLY A 27 -9.59 3.69 -12.56
C GLY A 27 -10.04 4.60 -11.41
N ALA A 28 -11.27 4.43 -10.94
CA ALA A 28 -11.84 5.31 -9.91
C ALA A 28 -10.97 5.39 -8.63
N LEU A 29 -10.28 4.31 -8.28
CA LEU A 29 -9.35 4.29 -7.15
C LEU A 29 -8.12 5.18 -7.40
N VAL A 30 -7.61 5.27 -8.63
CA VAL A 30 -6.49 6.17 -8.96
C VAL A 30 -6.88 7.62 -8.75
N ASP A 31 -8.09 8.02 -9.16
CA ASP A 31 -8.60 9.38 -8.96
C ASP A 31 -8.76 9.72 -7.49
N VAL A 32 -9.30 8.78 -6.69
CA VAL A 32 -9.40 8.91 -5.23
C VAL A 32 -8.01 9.07 -4.61
N MET A 33 -7.05 8.25 -5.03
CA MET A 33 -5.69 8.26 -4.50
C MET A 33 -4.84 9.45 -4.99
N ASP A 34 -5.32 10.25 -5.95
CA ASP A 34 -4.75 11.57 -6.24
C ASP A 34 -5.43 12.67 -5.40
N ALA A 35 -6.76 12.66 -5.36
CA ALA A 35 -7.54 13.72 -4.75
C ALA A 35 -7.50 13.70 -3.20
N LEU A 36 -7.70 12.54 -2.59
CA LEU A 36 -7.85 12.42 -1.13
C LEU A 36 -6.56 12.77 -0.36
N PRO A 37 -5.37 12.24 -0.70
CA PRO A 37 -4.15 12.62 0.02
C PRO A 37 -3.84 14.11 -0.14
N SER A 38 -4.07 14.67 -1.33
CA SER A 38 -3.89 16.10 -1.60
C SER A 38 -4.83 16.95 -0.75
N ALA A 39 -6.12 16.60 -0.69
CA ALA A 39 -7.11 17.30 0.11
C ALA A 39 -6.78 17.27 1.61
N LEU A 40 -6.35 16.12 2.16
CA LEU A 40 -5.94 16.02 3.57
C LEU A 40 -4.67 16.84 3.87
N ARG A 41 -3.72 16.90 2.92
CA ARG A 41 -2.55 17.78 3.04
C ARG A 41 -2.92 19.26 3.01
N ALA A 42 -3.86 19.66 2.15
CA ALA A 42 -4.37 21.03 2.12
C ALA A 42 -5.07 21.42 3.42
N ARG A 43 -5.63 20.43 4.15
CA ARG A 43 -6.14 20.57 5.51
C ARG A 43 -5.07 20.47 6.59
N GLY A 44 -3.78 20.44 6.22
CA GLY A 44 -2.57 20.50 7.05
C GLY A 44 -2.15 19.19 7.75
N HIS A 45 -2.67 18.05 7.34
CA HIS A 45 -2.15 16.74 7.76
C HIS A 45 -0.88 16.37 6.98
N GLU A 46 -0.06 15.48 7.55
CA GLU A 46 1.05 14.83 6.86
C GLU A 46 0.53 13.54 6.23
N VAL A 47 0.44 13.51 4.90
CA VAL A 47 -0.05 12.34 4.18
C VAL A 47 0.99 11.88 3.19
N SER A 48 1.24 10.58 3.21
CA SER A 48 2.04 9.86 2.24
C SER A 48 1.25 8.67 1.70
N VAL A 49 1.64 8.19 0.53
CA VAL A 49 1.02 7.04 -0.13
C VAL A 49 2.09 5.99 -0.37
N VAL A 50 1.79 4.73 -0.13
CA VAL A 50 2.62 3.60 -0.55
C VAL A 50 1.89 2.74 -1.57
N LEU A 51 2.62 2.38 -2.63
CA LEU A 51 2.16 1.59 -3.77
C LEU A 51 3.22 0.54 -4.14
N PRO A 52 2.85 -0.58 -4.78
CA PRO A 52 3.82 -1.42 -5.46
C PRO A 52 4.48 -0.69 -6.63
N LEU A 53 5.77 -0.93 -6.86
CA LEU A 53 6.47 -0.44 -8.05
C LEU A 53 6.16 -1.38 -9.24
N TYR A 54 5.00 -1.17 -9.87
CA TYR A 54 4.67 -1.90 -11.09
C TYR A 54 5.59 -1.57 -12.27
N ARG A 55 5.68 -2.47 -13.24
CA ARG A 55 6.42 -2.25 -14.50
C ARG A 55 6.12 -0.90 -15.14
N GLU A 56 4.85 -0.52 -15.20
CA GLU A 56 4.39 0.76 -15.74
C GLU A 56 5.06 1.96 -15.04
N ILE A 57 5.14 1.96 -13.71
CA ILE A 57 5.79 3.03 -12.94
C ILE A 57 7.32 2.96 -13.12
N LYS A 58 7.88 1.75 -13.17
CA LYS A 58 9.32 1.50 -13.37
C LYS A 58 9.77 2.09 -14.71
N GLU A 59 9.01 1.89 -15.77
CA GLU A 59 9.31 2.33 -17.14
C GLU A 59 8.91 3.78 -17.43
N ASN A 60 8.03 4.38 -16.61
CA ASN A 60 7.67 5.79 -16.74
C ASN A 60 8.88 6.71 -16.50
N ARG A 61 9.40 7.30 -17.58
CA ARG A 61 10.55 8.23 -17.58
C ARG A 61 10.21 9.65 -17.09
N ALA A 62 8.94 10.05 -17.21
CA ALA A 62 8.47 11.35 -16.76
C ALA A 62 8.38 11.41 -15.23
N PHE A 63 8.06 10.28 -14.59
CA PHE A 63 7.99 10.17 -13.15
C PHE A 63 9.39 10.02 -12.51
N LYS A 64 9.77 10.99 -11.69
CA LYS A 64 11.04 10.96 -10.95
C LYS A 64 10.88 10.13 -9.68
N LYS A 65 11.69 9.09 -9.58
CA LYS A 65 11.80 8.18 -8.44
C LYS A 65 13.27 8.02 -8.08
N LYS A 66 13.56 7.93 -6.79
CA LYS A 66 14.91 7.73 -6.28
C LYS A 66 14.94 6.46 -5.42
N ASN A 67 16.05 5.74 -5.50
CA ASN A 67 16.27 4.58 -4.65
C ASN A 67 16.70 5.06 -3.27
N THR A 68 16.04 4.58 -2.23
CA THR A 68 16.38 4.93 -0.85
C THR A 68 17.59 4.17 -0.32
N GLY A 69 17.99 3.09 -1.01
CA GLY A 69 19.00 2.14 -0.53
C GLY A 69 18.47 1.17 0.53
N ILE A 70 17.23 1.32 0.98
CA ILE A 70 16.62 0.47 2.01
C ILE A 70 16.06 -0.79 1.36
N THR A 71 16.45 -1.93 1.91
CA THR A 71 15.88 -3.25 1.61
C THR A 71 15.45 -3.93 2.89
N VAL A 72 14.34 -4.68 2.83
CA VAL A 72 13.82 -5.47 3.94
C VAL A 72 13.40 -6.84 3.43
N ASP A 73 13.83 -7.89 4.13
CA ASP A 73 13.39 -9.24 3.84
C ASP A 73 12.01 -9.49 4.47
N VAL A 74 11.08 -10.00 3.65
CA VAL A 74 9.68 -10.20 3.99
C VAL A 74 9.34 -11.65 3.77
N GLN A 75 8.97 -12.34 4.84
CA GLN A 75 8.51 -13.72 4.78
C GLN A 75 7.07 -13.82 4.28
N VAL A 76 6.82 -14.74 3.35
CA VAL A 76 5.51 -15.11 2.82
C VAL A 76 5.44 -16.63 2.76
N GLY A 77 4.76 -17.24 3.73
CA GLY A 77 4.78 -18.68 3.93
C GLY A 77 6.20 -19.15 4.26
N GLU A 78 6.72 -20.09 3.48
CA GLU A 78 8.08 -20.62 3.64
C GLU A 78 9.14 -19.83 2.87
N LYS A 79 8.72 -18.89 2.01
CA LYS A 79 9.64 -18.11 1.16
C LYS A 79 9.92 -16.75 1.77
N VAL A 80 11.12 -16.24 1.50
CA VAL A 80 11.53 -14.88 1.84
C VAL A 80 11.76 -14.10 0.56
N TYR A 81 11.19 -12.90 0.50
CA TYR A 81 11.29 -11.98 -0.63
C TYR A 81 11.87 -10.66 -0.16
N THR A 82 12.71 -10.01 -0.96
CA THR A 82 13.30 -8.72 -0.59
C THR A 82 12.46 -7.56 -1.12
N ALA A 83 11.90 -6.75 -0.22
CA ALA A 83 11.28 -5.48 -0.52
C ALA A 83 12.35 -4.39 -0.63
N ARG A 84 12.42 -3.69 -1.77
CA ARG A 84 13.24 -2.48 -1.94
C ARG A 84 12.37 -1.24 -2.02
N TYR A 85 12.73 -0.20 -1.28
CA TYR A 85 11.92 1.02 -1.21
C TYR A 85 12.50 2.12 -2.09
N LEU A 86 11.64 2.74 -2.88
CA LEU A 86 11.94 3.94 -3.64
C LEU A 86 11.03 5.07 -3.16
N ASP A 87 11.49 6.31 -3.28
CA ASP A 87 10.72 7.51 -3.00
C ASP A 87 10.43 8.30 -4.28
N GLY A 88 9.29 8.99 -4.30
CA GLY A 88 8.88 9.87 -5.38
C GLY A 88 7.85 10.88 -4.91
N ARG A 89 7.35 11.72 -5.81
CA ARG A 89 6.28 12.67 -5.48
C ARG A 89 5.21 12.68 -6.56
N SER A 90 3.95 12.73 -6.15
CA SER A 90 2.84 12.97 -7.08
C SER A 90 2.94 14.37 -7.70
N ALA A 91 2.15 14.63 -8.74
CA ALA A 91 2.04 15.98 -9.32
C ALA A 91 1.54 17.01 -8.29
N SER A 92 0.68 16.59 -7.35
CA SER A 92 0.19 17.37 -6.21
C SER A 92 1.21 17.49 -5.05
N GLY A 93 2.42 16.95 -5.21
CA GLY A 93 3.51 17.03 -4.23
C GLY A 93 3.39 16.07 -3.03
N VAL A 94 2.44 15.13 -3.07
CA VAL A 94 2.27 14.08 -2.05
C VAL A 94 3.49 13.16 -2.09
N GLN A 95 4.02 12.80 -0.92
CA GLN A 95 5.12 11.84 -0.83
C GLN A 95 4.63 10.45 -1.22
N LEU A 96 5.31 9.84 -2.18
CA LEU A 96 5.06 8.47 -2.61
C LEU A 96 6.20 7.57 -2.16
N PHE A 97 5.85 6.41 -1.64
CA PHE A 97 6.76 5.29 -1.39
C PHE A 97 6.40 4.15 -2.33
N LEU A 98 7.40 3.54 -2.94
CA LEU A 98 7.21 2.50 -3.95
C LEU A 98 7.93 1.23 -3.49
N ILE A 99 7.18 0.14 -3.36
CA ILE A 99 7.69 -1.15 -2.94
C ILE A 99 8.04 -1.97 -4.17
N ARG A 100 9.33 -2.19 -4.40
CA ARG A 100 9.83 -3.03 -5.49
C ARG A 100 10.07 -4.46 -5.00
N CYS A 101 9.46 -5.39 -5.72
CA CYS A 101 9.77 -6.81 -5.77
C CYS A 101 9.40 -7.24 -7.19
N ASP A 102 10.42 -7.44 -8.04
CA ASP A 102 10.21 -7.61 -9.48
C ASP A 102 9.44 -8.92 -9.77
N GLU A 103 9.65 -9.94 -8.94
CA GLU A 103 8.95 -11.23 -8.96
C GLU A 103 7.42 -11.06 -8.90
N PHE A 104 6.95 -10.07 -8.12
CA PHE A 104 5.53 -9.80 -7.92
C PHE A 104 4.98 -8.67 -8.79
N PHE A 105 5.76 -7.62 -9.05
CA PHE A 105 5.23 -6.37 -9.61
C PHE A 105 5.79 -5.98 -10.98
N ASP A 106 6.85 -6.63 -11.46
CA ASP A 106 7.35 -6.41 -12.82
C ASP A 106 6.49 -7.18 -13.84
N ARG A 107 5.23 -6.77 -13.99
CA ARG A 107 4.21 -7.42 -14.83
C ARG A 107 3.38 -6.42 -15.62
N PRO A 108 2.75 -6.84 -16.73
CA PRO A 108 1.89 -5.98 -17.53
C PRO A 108 0.64 -5.47 -16.79
N GLY A 109 0.07 -6.22 -15.84
CA GLY A 109 -1.15 -5.84 -15.13
C GLY A 109 -0.98 -5.74 -13.62
N ILE A 110 -1.99 -5.16 -12.96
CA ILE A 110 -2.02 -5.01 -11.50
C ILE A 110 -2.49 -6.31 -10.85
N TYR A 111 -3.69 -6.78 -11.20
CA TYR A 111 -4.27 -8.01 -10.63
C TYR A 111 -4.24 -9.20 -11.59
N GLY A 112 -3.98 -8.98 -12.87
CA GLY A 112 -4.06 -10.00 -13.91
C GLY A 112 -3.78 -9.45 -15.29
N GLU A 113 -3.81 -10.33 -16.29
CA GLU A 113 -3.59 -10.00 -17.70
C GLU A 113 -4.65 -10.67 -18.57
N ARG A 114 -5.13 -9.97 -19.61
CA ARG A 114 -6.13 -10.49 -20.57
C ARG A 114 -7.38 -11.08 -19.89
N GLY A 115 -7.85 -10.42 -18.83
CA GLY A 115 -9.04 -10.81 -18.08
C GLY A 115 -8.84 -12.00 -17.12
N LYS A 116 -7.62 -12.53 -16.98
CA LYS A 116 -7.31 -13.60 -16.03
C LYS A 116 -6.52 -13.05 -14.85
N PRO A 117 -6.95 -13.28 -13.59
CA PRO A 117 -6.16 -12.95 -12.41
C PRO A 117 -4.82 -13.66 -12.42
N TYR A 118 -3.79 -13.04 -11.84
CA TYR A 118 -2.55 -13.76 -11.54
C TYR A 118 -2.79 -14.76 -10.41
N GLU A 119 -2.34 -15.99 -10.60
CA GLU A 119 -2.55 -17.10 -9.65
C GLU A 119 -1.92 -16.83 -8.28
N ASP A 120 -0.82 -16.07 -8.25
CA ASP A 120 -0.08 -15.72 -7.04
C ASP A 120 -0.56 -14.42 -6.37
N ASN A 121 -1.75 -13.90 -6.72
CA ASN A 121 -2.31 -12.68 -6.14
C ASN A 121 -2.34 -12.69 -4.60
N ALA A 122 -2.67 -13.83 -3.99
CA ALA A 122 -2.62 -13.98 -2.53
C ALA A 122 -1.21 -13.63 -2.01
N ALA A 123 -0.18 -14.32 -2.50
CA ALA A 123 1.21 -14.08 -2.11
C ALA A 123 1.66 -12.64 -2.38
N ARG A 124 1.31 -12.07 -3.55
CA ARG A 124 1.70 -10.72 -3.97
C ARG A 124 1.20 -9.65 -3.01
N PHE A 125 -0.08 -9.71 -2.63
CA PHE A 125 -0.69 -8.69 -1.80
C PHE A 125 -0.49 -8.94 -0.30
N ILE A 126 -0.25 -10.19 0.12
CA ILE A 126 0.31 -10.49 1.45
C ILE A 126 1.70 -9.87 1.60
N PHE A 127 2.58 -10.08 0.62
CA PHE A 127 3.90 -9.44 0.58
C PHE A 127 3.78 -7.92 0.67
N PHE A 128 2.92 -7.32 -0.17
CA PHE A 128 2.70 -5.87 -0.18
C PHE A 128 2.27 -5.34 1.18
N CYS A 129 1.29 -5.97 1.83
CA CYS A 129 0.82 -5.57 3.15
C CYS A 129 1.94 -5.61 4.20
N LYS A 130 2.73 -6.68 4.22
CA LYS A 130 3.87 -6.83 5.14
C LYS A 130 4.98 -5.81 4.87
N ALA A 131 5.34 -5.61 3.60
CA ALA A 131 6.34 -4.62 3.20
C ALA A 131 5.89 -3.18 3.52
N ALA A 132 4.61 -2.85 3.31
CA ALA A 132 4.06 -1.55 3.71
C ALA A 132 4.12 -1.34 5.23
N LEU A 133 3.94 -2.40 6.02
CA LEU A 133 4.07 -2.35 7.46
C LEU A 133 5.51 -2.13 7.92
N GLU A 134 6.47 -2.80 7.28
CA GLU A 134 7.91 -2.60 7.53
C GLU A 134 8.36 -1.18 7.19
N LEU A 135 7.85 -0.61 6.09
CA LEU A 135 8.01 0.80 5.78
C LEU A 135 7.44 1.68 6.91
N ALA A 136 6.20 1.42 7.33
CA ALA A 136 5.51 2.24 8.33
C ALA A 136 6.27 2.32 9.65
N ARG A 137 6.89 1.22 10.09
CA ARG A 137 7.72 1.16 11.31
C ARG A 137 9.00 1.98 11.23
N ARG A 138 9.51 2.22 10.02
CA ARG A 138 10.77 2.92 9.75
C ARG A 138 10.59 4.41 9.50
N LEU A 139 9.36 4.86 9.24
CA LEU A 139 9.08 6.26 8.98
C LEU A 139 9.14 7.10 10.25
N THR A 140 9.88 8.21 10.15
CA THR A 140 10.05 9.22 11.19
C THR A 140 9.64 10.58 10.65
N PRO A 141 8.80 11.36 11.37
CA PRO A 141 8.20 11.04 12.66
C PRO A 141 7.18 9.88 12.59
N GLN A 142 6.97 9.19 13.71
CA GLN A 142 6.13 7.97 13.76
C GLN A 142 4.73 8.21 13.21
N LEU A 143 4.31 7.38 12.25
CA LEU A 143 2.96 7.38 11.71
C LEU A 143 1.91 7.08 12.79
N GLN A 144 0.72 7.67 12.63
CA GLN A 144 -0.40 7.46 13.56
C GLN A 144 -1.48 6.59 12.94
N ILE A 145 -1.73 6.77 11.63
CA ILE A 145 -2.83 6.10 10.92
C ILE A 145 -2.27 5.37 9.69
N LEU A 146 -2.63 4.09 9.56
CA LEU A 146 -2.50 3.33 8.32
C LEU A 146 -3.88 3.20 7.67
N HIS A 147 -4.06 3.82 6.53
CA HIS A 147 -5.32 3.85 5.79
C HIS A 147 -5.21 2.89 4.60
N ALA A 148 -5.78 1.70 4.75
CA ALA A 148 -5.80 0.67 3.72
C ALA A 148 -6.97 0.87 2.74
N HIS A 149 -6.69 0.70 1.46
CA HIS A 149 -7.67 0.80 0.37
C HIS A 149 -7.86 -0.56 -0.31
N ASP A 150 -9.09 -1.06 -0.26
CA ASP A 150 -9.55 -2.34 -0.82
C ASP A 150 -8.80 -3.60 -0.34
N TRP A 151 -9.23 -4.76 -0.87
CA TRP A 151 -8.77 -6.09 -0.48
C TRP A 151 -7.25 -6.26 -0.55
N ALA A 152 -6.59 -5.61 -1.51
CA ALA A 152 -5.15 -5.72 -1.72
C ALA A 152 -4.32 -5.16 -0.55
N ALA A 153 -4.89 -4.26 0.26
CA ALA A 153 -4.29 -3.73 1.48
C ALA A 153 -5.02 -4.19 2.76
N ALA A 154 -6.08 -5.00 2.64
CA ALA A 154 -6.99 -5.31 3.75
C ALA A 154 -6.36 -6.18 4.86
N LEU A 155 -5.21 -6.82 4.62
CA LEU A 155 -4.48 -7.55 5.66
C LEU A 155 -3.63 -6.63 6.56
N VAL A 156 -3.40 -5.37 6.19
CA VAL A 156 -2.68 -4.40 7.06
C VAL A 156 -3.31 -4.30 8.45
N PRO A 157 -4.63 -4.04 8.62
CA PRO A 157 -5.24 -3.99 9.95
C PRO A 157 -5.10 -5.30 10.72
N VAL A 158 -5.15 -6.44 10.03
CA VAL A 158 -4.98 -7.75 10.66
C VAL A 158 -3.55 -7.91 11.21
N PHE A 159 -2.53 -7.56 10.43
CA PHE A 159 -1.14 -7.62 10.88
C PHE A 159 -0.85 -6.63 12.02
N VAL A 160 -1.42 -5.42 11.96
CA VAL A 160 -1.33 -4.44 13.05
C VAL A 160 -1.89 -5.01 14.35
N HIS A 161 -3.07 -5.61 14.30
CA HIS A 161 -3.68 -6.25 15.46
C HIS A 161 -2.87 -7.45 15.95
N ALA A 162 -2.50 -8.37 15.06
CA ALA A 162 -1.78 -9.60 15.39
C ALA A 162 -0.43 -9.35 16.06
N GLN A 163 0.26 -8.27 15.68
CA GLN A 163 1.57 -7.92 16.20
C GLN A 163 1.53 -6.86 17.32
N GLY A 164 0.34 -6.39 17.73
CA GLY A 164 0.18 -5.40 18.79
C GLY A 164 0.82 -4.03 18.47
N LEU A 165 0.71 -3.58 17.21
CA LEU A 165 1.38 -2.35 16.76
C LEU A 165 0.60 -1.10 17.16
N PRO A 166 1.27 0.04 17.41
CA PRO A 166 0.63 1.24 17.95
C PRO A 166 -0.19 2.02 16.92
N PHE A 167 -0.27 1.56 15.67
CA PHE A 167 -0.98 2.26 14.61
C PHE A 167 -2.50 2.14 14.75
N LYS A 168 -3.21 3.24 14.51
CA LYS A 168 -4.65 3.18 14.20
C LYS A 168 -4.83 2.78 12.74
N THR A 169 -5.91 2.07 12.43
CA THR A 169 -6.14 1.55 11.09
C THR A 169 -7.52 1.95 10.58
N VAL A 170 -7.60 2.21 9.28
CA VAL A 170 -8.85 2.48 8.55
C VAL A 170 -8.83 1.63 7.30
N LEU A 171 -9.91 0.91 7.02
CA LEU A 171 -10.11 0.22 5.75
C LEU A 171 -11.22 0.94 4.98
N THR A 172 -10.91 1.37 3.75
CA THR A 172 -11.90 1.91 2.82
C THR A 172 -12.10 0.94 1.66
N ILE A 173 -13.37 0.59 1.43
CA ILE A 173 -13.81 -0.30 0.35
C ILE A 173 -14.39 0.58 -0.75
N HIS A 174 -13.81 0.52 -1.95
CA HIS A 174 -14.29 1.24 -3.14
C HIS A 174 -15.13 0.32 -4.03
N ARG A 175 -14.87 -0.99 -3.98
CA ARG A 175 -15.59 -2.00 -4.76
C ARG A 175 -15.87 -3.25 -3.93
N VAL A 176 -17.08 -3.33 -3.37
CA VAL A 176 -17.51 -4.46 -2.52
C VAL A 176 -17.51 -5.83 -3.23
N ALA A 177 -17.57 -5.83 -4.56
CA ALA A 177 -17.50 -7.05 -5.36
C ALA A 177 -16.09 -7.69 -5.34
N ASP A 178 -15.04 -6.90 -5.09
CA ASP A 178 -13.65 -7.36 -5.13
C ASP A 178 -13.13 -7.55 -3.68
N GLN A 179 -13.25 -8.79 -3.18
CA GLN A 179 -13.02 -9.10 -1.76
C GLN A 179 -11.65 -9.74 -1.48
N GLY A 180 -10.91 -10.14 -2.51
CA GLY A 180 -9.68 -10.91 -2.33
C GLY A 180 -9.96 -12.30 -1.75
N SER A 181 -10.95 -13.00 -2.30
CA SER A 181 -11.26 -14.38 -1.90
C SER A 181 -10.25 -15.35 -2.52
N PHE A 182 -9.56 -16.09 -1.68
CA PHE A 182 -8.52 -17.05 -2.03
C PHE A 182 -8.76 -18.38 -1.31
N TRP A 183 -7.96 -19.40 -1.61
CA TRP A 183 -8.10 -20.71 -0.98
C TRP A 183 -7.74 -20.60 0.50
N GLY A 184 -8.44 -21.34 1.38
CA GLY A 184 -8.14 -21.32 2.82
C GLY A 184 -6.69 -21.71 3.14
N LEU A 185 -6.08 -22.55 2.30
CA LEU A 185 -4.66 -22.93 2.39
C LEU A 185 -3.70 -21.73 2.23
N ASP A 186 -4.12 -20.66 1.54
CA ASP A 186 -3.32 -19.45 1.37
C ASP A 186 -3.15 -18.67 2.68
N LEU A 187 -3.88 -19.01 3.75
CA LEU A 187 -3.64 -18.47 5.09
C LEU A 187 -2.17 -18.69 5.51
N ALA A 188 -1.59 -19.84 5.17
CA ALA A 188 -0.20 -20.15 5.52
C ALA A 188 0.79 -19.10 4.97
N LEU A 189 0.48 -18.49 3.81
CA LEU A 189 1.29 -17.42 3.21
C LEU A 189 1.36 -16.18 4.11
N THR A 190 0.32 -15.92 4.91
CA THR A 190 0.27 -14.77 5.83
C THR A 190 1.22 -14.91 7.00
N ASN A 191 1.66 -16.14 7.33
CA ASN A 191 2.37 -16.46 8.58
C ASN A 191 1.59 -16.06 9.84
N LEU A 192 0.27 -15.88 9.74
CA LEU A 192 -0.60 -15.69 10.90
C LEU A 192 -0.98 -17.05 11.50
N PRO A 193 -1.19 -17.13 12.82
CA PRO A 193 -1.72 -18.33 13.45
C PRO A 193 -3.14 -18.66 12.95
N GLU A 194 -3.52 -19.94 12.98
CA GLU A 194 -4.81 -20.43 12.49
C GLU A 194 -6.03 -19.73 13.11
N ARG A 195 -5.93 -19.19 14.33
CA ARG A 195 -7.00 -18.42 14.99
C ARG A 195 -7.49 -17.20 14.18
N PHE A 196 -6.71 -16.75 13.20
CA PHE A 196 -7.09 -15.66 12.28
C PHE A 196 -7.95 -16.12 11.11
N PHE A 197 -8.17 -17.43 10.95
CA PHE A 197 -9.06 -17.99 9.96
C PHE A 197 -10.37 -18.39 10.63
N THR A 198 -11.39 -17.56 10.39
CA THR A 198 -12.76 -17.81 10.84
C THR A 198 -13.61 -18.11 9.60
N LEU A 199 -14.28 -19.27 9.59
CA LEU A 199 -15.25 -19.66 8.58
C LEU A 199 -16.60 -18.95 8.79
#